data_AF-A0A8T0U658-F1
#
_entry.id   AF-A0A8T0U658-F1
#
_cell.length_a   1.000
_cell.length_b   1.000
_cell.length_c   1.000
_cell.angle_alpha   90.00
_cell.angle_beta   90.00
_cell.angle_gamma   90.00
#
_symmetry.space_group_name_H-M   'P 1'
#
loop_
_entity.id
_entity.type
_entity.pdbx_description
1 polymer ?
#
loop_
_entity_poly.entity_id
_entity_poly.type
_entity_poly.pdbx_seq_one_letter_code
_entity_poly.pdbx_strand_id
1 'polypeptide(L)'
;MAATGKGGAARVAAAFLVLLHLFSAIAGKSYYDVLQVPKGASEDQIKRSYRKLALKYHPDKNPDNEEANKRFAEINNAYEVLTDQEKRKIYDRYGEEGLKQFQGRGGGGGGMNIQDIFSSFFGGGGGTEEEEEQILKGDEVVVELEASLEDLYMGGSLKVWREKNVIKPAPGKRKCNCRNEVYHRQIGPGMYQQMTEQVCDQCPNVKFVREGEFLTVDIEKGMQDGQEVLFFEEGEPKIDGEPGDLKFRIRTAPHGRFRREGNDLHATVTISLVLPFYFPVH
;
A
#
# COMPACT_ATOMS: atom_id res chain seq x y z
N MET A 1 -41.91 53.64 34.47
CA MET A 1 -40.63 53.63 33.76
C MET A 1 -40.08 52.22 33.80
N ALA A 2 -39.93 51.61 32.62
CA ALA A 2 -39.37 50.28 32.46
C ALA A 2 -37.85 50.29 32.70
N ALA A 3 -37.34 49.30 33.41
CA ALA A 3 -35.94 48.90 33.36
C ALA A 3 -35.89 47.37 33.31
N THR A 4 -35.60 46.87 32.11
CA THR A 4 -35.24 45.51 31.76
C THR A 4 -33.81 45.20 32.23
N GLY A 5 -33.54 43.94 32.61
CA GLY A 5 -32.17 43.53 32.97
C GLY A 5 -31.99 42.03 33.15
N LYS A 6 -32.17 41.28 32.05
CA LYS A 6 -31.67 39.93 31.78
C LYS A 6 -30.36 39.57 32.54
N GLY A 7 -30.43 38.67 33.53
CA GLY A 7 -29.22 38.19 34.22
C GLY A 7 -29.21 36.72 34.68
N GLY A 8 -30.35 36.00 34.63
CA GLY A 8 -30.44 34.65 35.21
C GLY A 8 -30.27 33.47 34.23
N ALA A 9 -30.64 33.64 32.95
CA ALA A 9 -30.72 32.52 32.01
C ALA A 9 -29.35 32.06 31.46
N ALA A 10 -28.36 32.95 31.40
CA ALA A 10 -27.05 32.63 30.83
C ALA A 10 -26.18 31.75 31.74
N ARG A 11 -26.36 31.83 33.07
CA ARG A 11 -25.56 31.03 34.02
C ARG A 11 -26.04 29.59 34.15
N VAL A 12 -27.34 29.34 33.98
CA VAL A 12 -27.92 27.99 34.00
C VAL A 12 -27.66 27.26 32.67
N ALA A 13 -27.70 27.96 31.53
CA ALA A 13 -27.34 27.39 30.23
C ALA A 13 -25.85 27.05 30.12
N ALA A 14 -24.96 27.88 30.69
CA ALA A 14 -23.53 27.60 30.73
C ALA A 14 -23.19 26.40 31.64
N ALA A 15 -23.88 26.25 32.78
CA ALA A 15 -23.69 25.10 33.66
C ALA A 15 -24.20 23.79 33.03
N PHE A 16 -25.30 23.81 32.26
CA PHE A 16 -25.78 22.64 31.52
C PHE A 16 -24.89 22.28 30.31
N LEU A 17 -24.29 23.27 29.62
CA LEU A 17 -23.32 23.04 28.53
C LEU A 17 -21.97 22.53 29.07
N VAL A 18 -21.55 22.97 30.24
CA VAL A 18 -20.34 22.46 30.90
C VAL A 18 -20.59 21.06 31.47
N LEU A 19 -21.79 20.75 31.98
CA LEU A 19 -22.16 19.38 32.39
C LEU A 19 -22.32 18.42 31.20
N LEU A 20 -22.71 18.91 30.01
CA LEU A 20 -22.74 18.13 28.76
C LEU A 20 -21.33 17.88 28.18
N HIS A 21 -20.34 18.68 28.56
CA HIS A 21 -18.93 18.46 28.20
C HIS A 21 -18.13 17.68 29.26
N LEU A 22 -18.71 17.42 30.44
CA LEU A 22 -18.10 16.62 31.52
C LEU A 22 -18.59 15.17 31.58
N PHE A 23 -19.39 14.74 30.61
CA PHE A 23 -19.78 13.34 30.39
C PHE A 23 -19.09 12.73 29.16
N SER A 24 -17.88 13.19 28.80
CA SER A 24 -16.99 12.34 28.00
C SER A 24 -16.37 11.32 28.95
N ALA A 25 -17.17 10.28 29.18
CA ALA A 25 -16.85 9.11 29.95
C ALA A 25 -15.45 8.61 29.58
N ILE A 26 -14.73 8.16 30.60
CA ILE A 26 -13.53 7.34 30.52
C ILE A 26 -13.90 6.09 29.70
N ALA A 27 -13.78 6.21 28.39
CA ALA A 27 -13.92 5.14 27.43
C ALA A 27 -12.53 4.97 26.82
N GLY A 28 -11.97 3.77 26.94
CA GLY A 28 -10.71 3.44 26.25
C GLY A 28 -10.81 3.86 24.78
N LYS A 29 -9.73 4.42 24.23
CA LYS A 29 -9.68 4.84 22.83
C LYS A 29 -10.07 3.64 21.97
N SER A 30 -11.15 3.73 21.19
CA SER A 30 -11.48 2.62 20.29
C SER A 30 -10.49 2.58 19.12
N TYR A 31 -10.31 1.41 18.48
CA TYR A 31 -9.46 1.29 17.30
C TYR A 31 -9.92 2.18 16.14
N TYR A 32 -11.23 2.46 16.08
CA TYR A 32 -11.80 3.44 15.15
C TYR A 32 -11.33 4.87 15.46
N ASP A 33 -11.24 5.24 16.74
CA ASP A 33 -10.71 6.55 17.15
C ASP A 33 -9.21 6.67 16.90
N VAL A 34 -8.45 5.58 17.09
CA VAL A 34 -7.01 5.51 16.80
C VAL A 34 -6.76 5.74 15.31
N LEU A 35 -7.53 5.08 14.45
CA LEU A 35 -7.47 5.27 13.00
C LEU A 35 -8.24 6.49 12.50
N GLN A 36 -8.86 7.28 13.37
CA GLN A 36 -9.62 8.48 13.00
C GLN A 36 -10.73 8.22 11.96
N VAL A 37 -11.40 7.07 12.06
CA VAL A 37 -12.48 6.65 11.16
C VAL A 37 -13.76 6.36 11.96
N PRO A 38 -14.96 6.52 11.38
CA PRO A 38 -16.20 6.12 12.05
C PRO A 38 -16.30 4.59 12.17
N LYS A 39 -17.05 4.09 13.17
CA LYS A 39 -17.27 2.64 13.38
C LYS A 39 -17.83 1.89 12.15
N GLY A 40 -18.58 2.60 11.29
CA GLY A 40 -19.13 2.09 10.04
C GLY A 40 -18.22 2.26 8.81
N ALA A 41 -16.94 2.57 8.99
CA ALA A 41 -16.03 2.82 7.88
C ALA A 41 -15.84 1.57 7.00
N SER A 42 -15.79 1.81 5.68
CA SER A 42 -15.43 0.77 4.71
C SER A 42 -13.95 0.40 4.81
N GLU A 43 -13.58 -0.78 4.33
CA GLU A 43 -12.19 -1.25 4.34
C GLU A 43 -11.26 -0.26 3.61
N ASP A 44 -11.72 0.32 2.49
CA ASP A 44 -10.96 1.34 1.75
C ASP A 44 -10.72 2.63 2.56
N GLN A 45 -11.66 3.00 3.44
CA GLN A 45 -11.51 4.16 4.32
C GLN A 45 -10.50 3.87 5.43
N ILE A 46 -10.54 2.66 5.99
CA ILE A 46 -9.59 2.17 6.99
C ILE A 46 -8.17 2.13 6.38
N LYS A 47 -8.00 1.53 5.20
CA LYS A 47 -6.72 1.48 4.46
C LYS A 47 -6.18 2.87 4.11
N ARG A 48 -7.05 3.80 3.71
CA ARG A 48 -6.65 5.19 3.41
C ARG A 48 -6.18 5.93 4.67
N SER A 49 -6.91 5.79 5.77
CA SER A 49 -6.55 6.46 7.02
C SER A 49 -5.27 5.89 7.62
N TYR A 50 -5.13 4.56 7.61
CA TYR A 50 -3.90 3.87 8.01
C TYR A 50 -2.69 4.40 7.26
N ARG A 51 -2.72 4.42 5.91
CA ARG A 51 -1.61 4.94 5.09
C ARG A 51 -1.23 6.36 5.49
N LYS A 52 -2.23 7.24 5.69
CA LYS A 52 -2.01 8.64 6.10
C LYS A 52 -1.34 8.75 7.47
N LEU A 53 -1.78 7.95 8.45
CA LEU A 53 -1.26 7.99 9.82
C LEU A 53 0.10 7.27 9.94
N ALA A 54 0.29 6.16 9.25
CA ALA A 54 1.56 5.44 9.18
C ALA A 54 2.65 6.32 8.57
N LEU A 55 2.37 7.05 7.48
CA LEU A 55 3.28 8.04 6.91
C LEU A 55 3.61 9.20 7.86
N LYS A 56 2.68 9.57 8.74
CA LYS A 56 2.84 10.69 9.68
C LYS A 56 3.70 10.30 10.89
N TYR A 57 3.50 9.09 11.41
CA TYR A 57 4.17 8.59 12.61
C TYR A 57 5.28 7.58 12.30
N HIS A 58 5.71 7.47 11.04
CA HIS A 58 6.77 6.56 10.62
C HIS A 58 8.07 6.84 11.40
N PRO A 59 8.78 5.80 11.90
CA PRO A 59 10.04 5.95 12.62
C PRO A 59 11.09 6.76 11.85
N ASP A 60 11.24 6.52 10.54
CA ASP A 60 12.21 7.26 9.70
C ASP A 60 11.95 8.78 9.64
N LYS A 61 10.69 9.21 9.75
CA LYS A 61 10.33 10.64 9.74
C LYS A 61 10.30 11.25 11.13
N ASN A 62 10.27 10.42 12.16
CA ASN A 62 10.24 10.81 13.56
C ASN A 62 11.32 10.06 14.36
N PRO A 63 12.61 10.15 13.95
CA PRO A 63 13.68 9.53 14.71
C PRO A 63 13.69 10.12 16.13
N ASP A 64 13.86 9.26 17.13
CA ASP A 64 13.93 9.59 18.57
C ASP A 64 12.65 10.10 19.24
N ASN A 65 11.49 10.04 18.57
CA ASN A 65 10.22 10.39 19.20
C ASN A 65 9.49 9.14 19.75
N GLU A 66 9.68 8.88 21.04
CA GLU A 66 9.06 7.74 21.73
C GLU A 66 7.51 7.78 21.69
N GLU A 67 6.91 8.97 21.67
CA GLU A 67 5.47 9.13 21.56
C GLU A 67 4.96 8.79 20.16
N ALA A 68 5.71 9.17 19.11
CA ALA A 68 5.39 8.79 17.73
C ALA A 68 5.47 7.27 17.55
N ASN A 69 6.48 6.62 18.13
CA ASN A 69 6.62 5.16 18.11
C ASN A 69 5.45 4.45 18.81
N LYS A 70 5.03 4.94 19.99
CA LYS A 70 3.85 4.42 20.70
C LYS A 70 2.58 4.58 19.86
N ARG A 71 2.40 5.74 19.22
CA ARG A 71 1.25 5.99 18.34
C ARG A 71 1.26 5.11 17.10
N PHE A 72 2.42 4.91 16.50
CA PHE A 72 2.59 4.04 15.33
C PHE A 72 2.22 2.59 15.68
N ALA A 73 2.65 2.09 16.84
CA ALA A 73 2.26 0.78 17.33
C ALA A 73 0.74 0.66 17.57
N GLU A 74 0.11 1.69 18.19
CA GLU A 74 -1.36 1.74 18.35
C GLU A 74 -2.08 1.69 17.00
N ILE A 75 -1.58 2.43 16.00
CA ILE A 75 -2.14 2.50 14.64
C ILE A 75 -2.05 1.15 13.93
N ASN A 76 -0.92 0.46 14.02
CA ASN A 76 -0.73 -0.86 13.39
C ASN A 76 -1.68 -1.90 13.99
N ASN A 77 -1.79 -1.95 15.32
CA ASN A 77 -2.71 -2.87 16.00
C ASN A 77 -4.17 -2.59 15.60
N ALA A 78 -4.58 -1.33 15.60
CA ALA A 78 -5.92 -0.95 15.17
C ALA A 78 -6.22 -1.37 13.70
N TYR A 79 -5.23 -1.24 12.81
CA TYR A 79 -5.36 -1.63 11.41
C TYR A 79 -5.49 -3.14 11.21
N GLU A 80 -4.67 -3.93 11.93
CA GLU A 80 -4.71 -5.40 11.87
C GLU A 80 -6.09 -5.94 12.27
N VAL A 81 -6.63 -5.43 13.38
CA VAL A 81 -7.93 -5.85 13.90
C VAL A 81 -9.08 -5.43 12.98
N LEU A 82 -9.04 -4.22 12.42
CA LEU A 82 -10.14 -3.67 11.63
C LEU A 82 -10.14 -4.11 10.16
N THR A 83 -9.02 -4.64 9.66
CA THR A 83 -8.91 -5.17 8.28
C THR A 83 -9.40 -6.61 8.20
N ASP A 84 -9.12 -7.43 9.21
CA ASP A 84 -9.63 -8.80 9.29
C ASP A 84 -11.13 -8.81 9.67
N GLN A 85 -11.97 -9.40 8.82
CA GLN A 85 -13.42 -9.40 9.03
C GLN A 85 -13.86 -10.19 10.27
N GLU A 86 -13.13 -11.22 10.68
CA GLU A 86 -13.42 -12.02 11.87
C GLU A 86 -13.00 -11.28 13.13
N LYS A 87 -11.76 -10.77 13.18
CA LYS A 87 -11.26 -9.96 14.31
C LYS A 87 -12.10 -8.69 14.50
N ARG A 88 -12.49 -8.02 13.41
CA ARG A 88 -13.38 -6.84 13.47
C ARG A 88 -14.73 -7.17 14.07
N LYS A 89 -15.36 -8.28 13.68
CA LYS A 89 -16.66 -8.72 14.24
C LYS A 89 -16.56 -9.03 15.73
N ILE A 90 -15.46 -9.63 16.16
CA ILE A 90 -15.20 -9.96 17.57
C ILE A 90 -14.99 -8.68 18.37
N TYR A 91 -14.17 -7.76 17.86
CA TYR A 91 -13.94 -6.46 18.46
C TYR A 91 -15.23 -5.63 18.58
N ASP A 92 -16.03 -5.58 17.52
CA ASP A 92 -17.29 -4.82 17.49
C ASP A 92 -18.32 -5.39 18.50
N ARG A 93 -18.27 -6.70 18.77
CA ARG A 93 -19.22 -7.38 19.66
C ARG A 93 -18.77 -7.40 21.12
N TYR A 94 -17.48 -7.56 21.37
CA TYR A 94 -16.93 -7.88 22.70
C TYR A 94 -15.78 -6.97 23.13
N GLY A 95 -15.38 -5.99 22.30
CA GLY A 95 -14.26 -5.09 22.57
C GLY A 95 -12.90 -5.78 22.56
N GLU A 96 -11.89 -5.12 23.13
CA GLU A 96 -10.52 -5.64 23.21
C GLU A 96 -10.40 -6.91 24.06
N GLU A 97 -11.28 -7.08 25.04
CA GLU A 97 -11.33 -8.28 25.90
C GLU A 97 -11.72 -9.53 25.10
N GLY A 98 -12.64 -9.39 24.14
CA GLY A 98 -13.03 -10.47 23.24
C GLY A 98 -11.90 -10.90 22.29
N LEU A 99 -11.06 -9.97 21.85
CA LEU A 99 -9.87 -10.28 21.05
C LEU A 99 -8.84 -11.07 21.85
N LYS A 100 -8.59 -10.68 23.11
CA LYS A 100 -7.68 -11.41 24.01
C LYS A 100 -8.17 -12.83 24.27
N GLN A 101 -9.48 -13.02 24.40
CA GLN A 101 -10.07 -14.35 24.57
C GLN A 101 -10.05 -15.18 23.27
N PHE A 102 -10.24 -14.55 22.11
CA PHE A 102 -10.12 -15.19 20.80
C PHE A 102 -8.70 -15.70 20.54
N GLN A 103 -7.69 -14.88 20.86
CA GLN A 103 -6.28 -15.28 20.86
C GLN A 103 -5.98 -16.39 21.87
N GLY A 104 -6.74 -16.49 22.97
CA GLY A 104 -6.56 -17.52 24.01
C GLY A 104 -7.25 -18.87 23.74
N ARG A 105 -8.05 -19.02 22.67
CA ARG A 105 -8.86 -20.24 22.43
C ARG A 105 -8.63 -20.91 21.06
N GLY A 106 -7.87 -20.29 20.17
CA GLY A 106 -7.30 -20.90 18.96
C GLY A 106 -5.88 -21.40 19.27
N GLY A 107 -5.59 -22.67 18.96
CA GLY A 107 -4.37 -23.34 19.41
C GLY A 107 -3.07 -22.73 18.89
N GLY A 108 -2.07 -22.66 19.79
CA GLY A 108 -0.65 -22.48 19.47
C GLY A 108 -0.16 -21.03 19.51
N GLY A 109 0.31 -20.58 20.68
CA GLY A 109 0.99 -19.29 20.82
C GLY A 109 0.85 -18.74 22.23
N GLY A 110 1.87 -18.95 23.06
CA GLY A 110 1.88 -18.54 24.46
C GLY A 110 1.63 -17.04 24.63
N GLY A 111 0.95 -16.69 25.73
CA GLY A 111 0.73 -15.31 26.12
C GLY A 111 2.04 -14.55 26.23
N MET A 112 2.31 -13.70 25.23
CA MET A 112 3.32 -12.67 25.30
C MET A 112 2.61 -11.34 25.24
N ASN A 113 2.88 -10.47 26.23
CA ASN A 113 2.45 -9.09 26.16
C ASN A 113 2.99 -8.48 24.87
N ILE A 114 2.16 -7.73 24.14
CA ILE A 114 2.55 -7.10 22.87
C ILE A 114 3.73 -6.12 23.08
N GLN A 115 3.91 -5.59 24.30
CA GLN A 115 5.12 -4.87 24.71
C GLN A 115 6.40 -5.73 24.59
N ASP A 116 6.35 -7.01 24.94
CA ASP A 116 7.48 -7.96 24.91
C ASP A 116 7.79 -8.45 23.48
N ILE A 117 6.76 -8.55 22.64
CA ILE A 117 6.90 -8.78 21.19
C ILE A 117 7.55 -7.56 20.50
N PHE A 118 7.14 -6.34 20.86
CA PHE A 118 7.72 -5.12 20.30
C PHE A 118 9.18 -4.92 20.73
N SER A 119 9.54 -5.25 21.98
CA SER A 119 10.94 -5.22 22.42
C SER A 119 11.79 -6.34 21.82
N SER A 120 11.21 -7.50 21.48
CA SER A 120 11.94 -8.59 20.80
C SER A 120 12.14 -8.31 19.30
N PHE A 121 11.22 -7.55 18.69
CA PHE A 121 11.28 -7.15 17.29
C PHE A 121 12.26 -5.97 17.05
N PHE A 122 12.39 -5.05 18.01
CA PHE A 122 13.29 -3.89 17.93
C PHE A 122 14.57 -4.01 18.76
N GLY A 123 14.70 -5.05 19.60
CA GLY A 123 15.78 -5.21 20.58
C GLY A 123 16.47 -6.56 20.49
N GLY A 124 17.04 -6.88 19.33
CA GLY A 124 18.16 -7.83 19.21
C GLY A 124 17.84 -9.32 19.36
N GLY A 125 17.66 -9.98 18.21
CA GLY A 125 18.08 -11.38 18.00
C GLY A 125 16.99 -12.44 18.16
N GLY A 126 16.56 -13.01 17.03
CA GLY A 126 15.83 -14.27 16.96
C GLY A 126 14.39 -14.14 16.47
N GLY A 127 14.21 -13.79 15.20
CA GLY A 127 12.91 -13.82 14.55
C GLY A 127 12.43 -15.25 14.38
N THR A 128 11.28 -15.57 14.98
CA THR A 128 10.46 -16.69 14.52
C THR A 128 9.87 -16.23 13.19
N GLU A 129 10.34 -16.82 12.10
CA GLU A 129 9.79 -16.62 10.76
C GLU A 129 8.36 -17.19 10.75
N GLU A 130 7.38 -16.34 11.04
CA GLU A 130 6.03 -16.55 10.56
C GLU A 130 6.13 -16.50 9.03
N GLU A 131 6.00 -17.67 8.40
CA GLU A 131 5.85 -17.79 6.95
C GLU A 131 4.55 -17.05 6.55
N GLU A 132 4.63 -15.73 6.38
CA GLU A 132 3.62 -14.98 5.64
C GLU A 132 3.47 -15.69 4.29
N GLU A 133 2.25 -16.13 3.98
CA GLU A 133 1.90 -16.74 2.71
C GLU A 133 2.16 -15.69 1.62
N GLN A 134 3.39 -15.67 1.09
CA GLN A 134 3.81 -14.67 0.13
C GLN A 134 2.96 -14.87 -1.12
N ILE A 135 2.08 -13.91 -1.39
CA ILE A 135 1.32 -13.88 -2.64
C ILE A 135 2.35 -13.89 -3.77
N LEU A 136 2.33 -14.95 -4.57
CA LEU A 136 3.28 -15.13 -5.67
C LEU A 136 3.03 -14.03 -6.70
N LYS A 137 3.83 -12.96 -6.68
CA LYS A 137 3.72 -11.88 -7.66
C LYS A 137 4.55 -12.20 -8.91
N GLY A 138 4.03 -11.81 -10.07
CA GLY A 138 4.73 -11.86 -11.34
C GLY A 138 5.86 -10.84 -11.43
N ASP A 139 6.70 -11.00 -12.44
CA ASP A 139 7.87 -10.15 -12.62
C ASP A 139 7.46 -8.73 -13.01
N GLU A 140 8.19 -7.75 -12.48
CA GLU A 140 8.02 -6.34 -12.81
C GLU A 140 8.63 -6.03 -14.19
N VAL A 141 7.92 -5.25 -15.00
CA VAL A 141 8.36 -4.83 -16.33
C VAL A 141 8.67 -3.34 -16.33
N VAL A 142 9.86 -2.95 -16.77
CA VAL A 142 10.25 -1.54 -16.93
C VAL A 142 10.48 -1.23 -18.40
N VAL A 143 9.77 -0.23 -18.92
CA VAL A 143 9.86 0.22 -20.31
C VAL A 143 10.31 1.67 -20.34
N GLU A 144 11.40 1.97 -21.06
CA GLU A 144 11.85 3.35 -21.26
C GLU A 144 11.11 3.97 -22.45
N LEU A 145 10.50 5.13 -22.23
CA LEU A 145 9.80 5.91 -23.26
C LEU A 145 10.49 7.25 -23.46
N GLU A 146 10.80 7.58 -24.70
CA GLU A 146 11.33 8.90 -25.04
C GLU A 146 10.18 9.89 -25.24
N ALA A 147 10.18 10.96 -24.44
CA ALA A 147 9.25 12.08 -24.54
C ALA A 147 9.98 13.31 -25.08
N SER A 148 9.30 14.08 -25.93
CA SER A 148 9.86 15.33 -26.44
C SER A 148 9.98 16.37 -25.31
N LEU A 149 10.86 17.37 -25.50
CA LEU A 149 10.94 18.48 -24.55
C LEU A 149 9.60 19.21 -24.49
N GLU A 150 8.93 19.38 -25.62
CA GLU A 150 7.63 20.02 -25.71
C GLU A 150 6.57 19.30 -24.85
N ASP A 151 6.51 17.96 -24.94
CA ASP A 151 5.58 17.15 -24.13
C ASP A 151 5.89 17.22 -22.64
N LEU A 152 7.18 17.20 -22.27
CA LEU A 152 7.60 17.31 -20.87
C LEU A 152 7.26 18.67 -20.25
N TYR A 153 7.28 19.77 -21.03
CA TYR A 153 6.96 21.11 -20.53
C TYR A 153 5.47 21.42 -20.59
N MET A 154 4.81 21.11 -21.70
CA MET A 154 3.40 21.44 -21.93
C MET A 154 2.44 20.42 -21.33
N GLY A 155 2.95 19.22 -21.03
CA GLY A 155 2.15 18.04 -20.69
C GLY A 155 1.51 17.44 -21.93
N GLY A 156 1.22 16.15 -21.87
CA GLY A 156 0.66 15.41 -23.01
C GLY A 156 0.31 13.99 -22.64
N SER A 157 -0.01 13.17 -23.64
CA SER A 157 -0.18 11.73 -23.45
C SER A 157 0.44 10.97 -24.61
N LEU A 158 1.21 9.93 -24.27
CA LEU A 158 1.85 9.03 -25.24
C LEU A 158 1.06 7.74 -25.31
N LYS A 159 0.63 7.36 -26.52
CA LYS A 159 -0.05 6.09 -26.77
C LYS A 159 0.96 5.04 -27.20
N VAL A 160 1.14 4.01 -26.38
CA VAL A 160 2.13 2.95 -26.57
C VAL A 160 1.43 1.63 -26.86
N TRP A 161 1.86 0.93 -27.90
CA TRP A 161 1.40 -0.43 -28.16
C TRP A 161 2.23 -1.41 -27.33
N ARG A 162 1.56 -2.23 -26.51
CA ARG A 162 2.21 -3.23 -25.66
C ARG A 162 1.65 -4.60 -25.98
N GLU A 163 2.54 -5.57 -26.17
CA GLU A 163 2.19 -6.99 -26.27
C GLU A 163 2.55 -7.69 -24.95
N LYS A 164 1.56 -8.25 -24.26
CA LYS A 164 1.72 -8.96 -22.98
C LYS A 164 1.24 -10.41 -23.07
N ASN A 165 1.80 -11.27 -22.24
CA ASN A 165 1.23 -12.61 -22.04
C ASN A 165 -0.03 -12.50 -21.18
N VAL A 166 -1.08 -13.22 -21.54
CA VAL A 166 -2.28 -13.42 -20.73
C VAL A 166 -2.51 -14.90 -20.49
N ILE A 167 -2.99 -15.24 -19.29
CA ILE A 167 -3.29 -16.62 -18.91
C ILE A 167 -4.71 -16.96 -19.41
N LYS A 168 -4.82 -17.97 -20.27
CA LYS A 168 -6.11 -18.49 -20.75
C LYS A 168 -6.33 -19.93 -20.31
N PRO A 169 -7.59 -20.35 -20.06
CA PRO A 169 -7.91 -21.74 -19.79
C PRO A 169 -7.46 -22.67 -20.93
N ALA A 170 -6.92 -23.83 -20.56
CA ALA A 170 -6.52 -24.90 -21.47
C ALA A 170 -7.20 -26.22 -21.05
N PRO A 171 -7.45 -27.15 -21.99
CA PRO A 171 -8.01 -28.45 -21.64
C PRO A 171 -7.06 -29.24 -20.71
N GLY A 172 -7.67 -30.03 -19.82
CA GLY A 172 -6.96 -30.86 -18.83
C GLY A 172 -6.85 -30.21 -17.44
N LYS A 173 -6.24 -30.95 -16.52
CA LYS A 173 -5.89 -30.48 -15.18
C LYS A 173 -4.38 -30.55 -14.99
N ARG A 174 -3.82 -29.61 -14.23
CA ARG A 174 -2.41 -29.62 -13.80
C ARG A 174 -2.32 -29.91 -12.31
N LYS A 175 -1.17 -30.43 -11.87
CA LYS A 175 -0.87 -30.59 -10.45
C LYS A 175 -0.40 -29.25 -9.88
N CYS A 176 -0.95 -28.85 -8.74
CA CYS A 176 -0.64 -27.60 -8.03
C CYS A 176 -0.61 -27.86 -6.51
N ASN A 177 -0.16 -26.88 -5.72
CA ASN A 177 -0.15 -26.94 -4.25
C ASN A 177 0.45 -28.25 -3.70
N CYS A 178 1.53 -28.71 -4.30
CA CYS A 178 2.13 -29.98 -3.92
C CYS A 178 2.81 -29.87 -2.55
N ARG A 179 2.42 -30.74 -1.63
CA ARG A 179 3.02 -30.85 -0.29
C ARG A 179 3.47 -32.27 -0.01
N ASN A 180 4.51 -32.42 0.81
CA ASN A 180 4.98 -33.72 1.24
C ASN A 180 4.20 -34.16 2.47
N GLU A 181 3.40 -35.22 2.33
CA GLU A 181 2.69 -35.83 3.46
C GLU A 181 3.43 -37.08 3.90
N VAL A 182 3.58 -37.23 5.22
CA VAL A 182 4.21 -38.38 5.83
C VAL A 182 3.13 -39.37 6.25
N TYR A 183 3.20 -40.62 5.80
CA TYR A 183 2.33 -41.68 6.30
C TYR A 183 3.13 -42.90 6.76
N HIS A 184 2.56 -43.65 7.70
CA HIS A 184 3.16 -44.87 8.21
C HIS A 184 2.55 -46.09 7.51
N ARG A 185 3.40 -46.94 6.94
CA ARG A 185 3.00 -48.22 6.33
C ARG A 185 3.51 -49.38 7.19
N GLN A 186 2.61 -50.25 7.65
CA GLN A 186 3.00 -51.44 8.38
C GLN A 186 3.53 -52.52 7.40
N ILE A 187 4.75 -52.99 7.61
CA ILE A 187 5.40 -54.00 6.76
C ILE A 187 5.43 -55.38 7.44
N GLY A 188 5.21 -55.41 8.76
CA GLY A 188 5.05 -56.63 9.52
C GLY A 188 4.49 -56.38 10.92
N PRO A 189 4.24 -57.44 11.71
CA PRO A 189 3.82 -57.30 13.09
C PRO A 189 4.85 -56.47 13.88
N GLY A 190 4.44 -55.29 14.37
CA GLY A 190 5.33 -54.37 15.10
C GLY A 190 6.36 -53.58 14.27
N MET A 191 6.39 -53.71 12.94
CA MET A 191 7.30 -52.94 12.07
C MET A 191 6.52 -51.93 11.21
N TYR A 192 6.72 -50.64 11.47
CA TYR A 192 6.18 -49.53 10.70
C TYR A 192 7.31 -48.82 9.95
N GLN A 193 7.12 -48.59 8.66
CA GLN A 193 8.01 -47.73 7.85
C GLN A 193 7.32 -46.39 7.62
N GLN A 194 8.02 -45.31 7.92
CA GLN A 194 7.60 -43.97 7.56
C GLN A 194 7.91 -43.73 6.07
N MET A 195 6.90 -43.43 5.28
CA MET A 195 7.02 -43.10 3.87
C MET A 195 6.56 -41.65 3.66
N THR A 196 7.23 -40.93 2.78
CA THR A 196 6.84 -39.57 2.38
C THR A 196 6.27 -39.63 0.96
N GLU A 197 5.05 -39.15 0.76
CA GLU A 197 4.42 -39.04 -0.55
C GLU A 197 4.06 -37.59 -0.84
N GLN A 198 4.35 -37.17 -2.07
CA GLN A 198 4.03 -35.83 -2.53
C GLN A 198 2.57 -35.81 -3.01
N VAL A 199 1.70 -35.22 -2.19
CA VAL A 199 0.28 -35.03 -2.50
C VAL A 199 0.12 -33.67 -3.16
N CYS A 200 -0.55 -33.62 -4.30
CA CYS A 200 -0.81 -32.39 -5.04
C CYS A 200 -2.30 -32.24 -5.33
N ASP A 201 -2.78 -31.01 -5.34
CA ASP A 201 -4.12 -30.66 -5.79
C ASP A 201 -4.23 -30.72 -7.33
N GLN A 202 -5.45 -30.87 -7.84
CA GLN A 202 -5.74 -30.84 -9.27
C GLN A 202 -6.33 -29.48 -9.68
N CYS A 203 -5.48 -28.55 -10.12
CA CYS A 203 -5.89 -27.24 -10.62
C CYS A 203 -6.29 -27.26 -12.11
N PRO A 204 -7.09 -26.30 -12.58
CA PRO A 204 -7.32 -26.08 -14.01
C PRO A 204 -6.00 -25.85 -14.77
N ASN A 205 -5.89 -26.46 -15.94
CA ASN A 205 -4.76 -26.21 -16.82
C ASN A 205 -4.90 -24.84 -17.50
N VAL A 206 -3.77 -24.17 -17.71
CA VAL A 206 -3.73 -22.84 -18.31
C VAL A 206 -2.60 -22.74 -19.34
N LYS A 207 -2.74 -21.83 -20.28
CA LYS A 207 -1.72 -21.52 -21.29
C LYS A 207 -1.49 -20.00 -21.36
N PHE A 208 -0.28 -19.61 -21.69
CA PHE A 208 0.03 -18.22 -22.01
C PHE A 208 -0.28 -17.93 -23.48
N VAL A 209 -0.98 -16.82 -23.73
CA VAL A 209 -1.27 -16.31 -25.07
C VAL A 209 -0.81 -14.86 -25.14
N ARG A 210 -0.14 -14.46 -26.21
CA ARG A 210 0.26 -13.06 -26.40
C ARG A 210 -0.92 -12.24 -26.90
N GLU A 211 -1.21 -11.15 -26.22
CA GLU A 211 -2.24 -10.18 -26.59
C GLU A 211 -1.66 -8.77 -26.56
N GLY A 212 -2.05 -7.96 -27.54
CA GLY A 212 -1.60 -6.59 -27.68
C GLY A 212 -2.70 -5.59 -27.33
N GLU A 213 -2.35 -4.57 -26.55
CA GLU A 213 -3.24 -3.47 -26.18
C GLU A 213 -2.50 -2.13 -26.25
N PHE A 214 -3.25 -1.05 -26.50
CA PHE A 214 -2.70 0.30 -26.41
C PHE A 214 -2.85 0.85 -24.99
N LEU A 215 -1.73 1.23 -24.38
CA LEU A 215 -1.69 1.95 -23.11
C LEU A 215 -1.46 3.43 -23.39
N THR A 216 -2.17 4.29 -22.65
CA THR A 216 -1.97 5.74 -22.70
C THR A 216 -1.20 6.15 -21.46
N VAL A 217 -0.01 6.70 -21.67
CA VAL A 217 0.87 7.20 -20.60
C VAL A 217 0.73 8.71 -20.54
N ASP A 218 0.21 9.23 -19.43
CA ASP A 218 0.05 10.66 -19.23
C ASP A 218 1.36 11.29 -18.75
N ILE A 219 1.81 12.33 -19.45
CA ILE A 219 2.99 13.12 -19.12
C ILE A 219 2.52 14.39 -18.42
N GLU A 220 2.86 14.48 -17.14
CA GLU A 220 2.59 15.68 -16.35
C GLU A 220 3.52 16.83 -16.75
N LYS A 221 3.01 18.06 -16.61
CA LYS A 221 3.77 19.26 -16.91
C LYS A 221 4.97 19.39 -15.98
N GLY A 222 6.14 19.57 -16.56
CA GLY A 222 7.40 19.69 -15.82
C GLY A 222 7.99 18.36 -15.35
N MET A 223 7.46 17.22 -15.81
CA MET A 223 8.00 15.89 -15.50
C MET A 223 9.52 15.83 -15.74
N GLN A 224 10.25 15.19 -14.82
CA GLN A 224 11.70 15.12 -14.84
C GLN A 224 12.21 13.92 -15.65
N ASP A 225 13.45 13.98 -16.12
CA ASP A 225 14.11 12.83 -16.74
C ASP A 225 14.23 11.67 -15.75
N GLY A 226 13.87 10.46 -16.19
CA GLY A 226 13.90 9.26 -15.38
C GLY A 226 12.70 9.08 -14.44
N GLN A 227 11.72 9.99 -14.46
CA GLN A 227 10.49 9.82 -13.68
C GLN A 227 9.67 8.63 -14.18
N GLU A 228 9.08 7.87 -13.26
CA GLU A 228 8.38 6.62 -13.56
C GLU A 228 6.86 6.78 -13.41
N VAL A 229 6.11 6.22 -14.38
CA VAL A 229 4.65 6.10 -14.34
C VAL A 229 4.30 4.64 -14.11
N LEU A 230 3.55 4.35 -13.05
CA LEU A 230 3.24 3.00 -12.58
C LEU A 230 1.85 2.55 -13.05
N PHE A 231 1.80 1.36 -13.65
CA PHE A 231 0.59 0.63 -14.01
C PHE A 231 0.55 -0.67 -13.20
N PHE A 232 -0.38 -0.75 -12.26
CA PHE A 232 -0.55 -1.92 -11.39
C PHE A 232 -1.08 -3.12 -12.16
N GLU A 233 -0.61 -4.32 -11.82
CA GLU A 233 -1.05 -5.60 -12.41
C GLU A 233 -0.87 -5.71 -13.93
N GLU A 234 -0.13 -4.76 -14.50
CA GLU A 234 0.21 -4.73 -15.92
C GLU A 234 1.60 -5.33 -16.16
N GLY A 235 2.25 -6.03 -15.24
CA GLY A 235 3.54 -6.69 -15.46
C GLY A 235 3.44 -8.03 -16.19
N GLU A 236 4.36 -8.96 -15.89
CA GLU A 236 4.25 -10.34 -16.37
C GLU A 236 3.25 -11.14 -15.52
N PRO A 237 2.42 -12.01 -16.12
CA PRO A 237 1.48 -12.83 -15.38
C PRO A 237 2.16 -14.01 -14.67
N LYS A 238 1.65 -14.40 -13.50
CA LYS A 238 2.09 -15.59 -12.74
C LYS A 238 0.95 -16.60 -12.62
N ILE A 239 1.26 -17.89 -12.76
CA ILE A 239 0.29 -18.96 -12.50
C ILE A 239 0.06 -19.05 -10.98
N ASP A 240 -1.20 -19.08 -10.55
CA ASP A 240 -1.60 -19.09 -9.14
C ASP A 240 -1.09 -17.87 -8.35
N GLY A 241 -0.91 -16.75 -9.05
CA GLY A 241 -0.33 -15.54 -8.50
C GLY A 241 -0.91 -14.27 -9.11
N GLU A 242 -0.55 -13.14 -8.53
CA GLU A 242 -0.90 -11.82 -9.05
C GLU A 242 0.08 -11.42 -10.16
N PRO A 243 -0.36 -10.70 -11.21
CA PRO A 243 0.56 -10.14 -12.19
C PRO A 243 1.55 -9.15 -11.52
N GLY A 244 2.73 -9.01 -12.13
CA GLY A 244 3.68 -7.96 -11.75
C GLY A 244 3.13 -6.55 -12.05
N ASP A 245 3.95 -5.53 -11.83
CA ASP A 245 3.62 -4.16 -12.24
C ASP A 245 4.39 -3.75 -13.51
N LEU A 246 3.88 -2.76 -14.24
CA LEU A 246 4.55 -2.13 -15.37
C LEU A 246 4.93 -0.70 -15.02
N LYS A 247 6.21 -0.36 -15.17
CA LYS A 247 6.73 1.00 -14.99
C LYS A 247 7.20 1.56 -16.32
N PHE A 248 6.64 2.69 -16.72
CA PHE A 248 7.17 3.48 -17.81
C PHE A 248 8.14 4.52 -17.27
N ARG A 249 9.43 4.38 -17.60
CA ARG A 249 10.44 5.36 -17.25
C ARG A 249 10.56 6.37 -18.38
N ILE A 250 10.19 7.62 -18.11
CA ILE A 250 10.20 8.68 -19.11
C ILE A 250 11.61 9.23 -19.26
N ARG A 251 12.12 9.24 -20.48
CA ARG A 251 13.42 9.81 -20.88
C ARG A 251 13.21 11.02 -21.77
N THR A 252 14.05 12.02 -21.61
CA THR A 252 14.06 13.22 -22.43
C THR A 252 14.67 12.89 -23.78
N ALA A 253 13.87 12.97 -24.84
CA ALA A 253 14.36 12.80 -26.19
C ALA A 253 15.40 13.87 -26.53
N PRO A 254 16.49 13.54 -27.26
CA PRO A 254 17.44 14.52 -27.73
C PRO A 254 16.75 15.58 -28.60
N HIS A 255 16.89 16.86 -28.25
CA HIS A 255 16.30 17.96 -29.00
C HIS A 255 17.37 18.71 -29.83
N GLY A 256 17.04 19.10 -31.06
CA GLY A 256 18.01 19.62 -32.03
C GLY A 256 18.63 20.97 -31.67
N ARG A 257 17.98 21.76 -30.79
CA ARG A 257 18.43 23.12 -30.41
C ARG A 257 18.66 23.31 -28.92
N PHE A 258 18.00 22.51 -28.10
CA PHE A 258 17.91 22.73 -26.66
C PHE A 258 18.40 21.48 -25.95
N ARG A 259 19.11 21.66 -24.84
CA ARG A 259 19.51 20.60 -23.92
C ARG A 259 18.99 20.94 -22.54
N ARG A 260 18.17 20.07 -21.98
CA ARG A 260 17.64 20.23 -20.61
C ARG A 260 18.61 19.63 -19.62
N GLU A 261 18.95 20.39 -18.58
CA GLU A 261 19.72 19.91 -17.42
C GLU A 261 18.97 20.29 -16.15
N GLY A 262 18.29 19.31 -15.55
CA GLY A 262 17.38 19.54 -14.43
C GLY A 262 16.22 20.49 -14.81
N ASN A 263 16.27 21.71 -14.25
CA ASN A 263 15.29 22.76 -14.50
C ASN A 263 15.76 23.79 -15.54
N ASP A 264 17.00 23.71 -15.98
CA ASP A 264 17.61 24.67 -16.90
C ASP A 264 17.60 24.17 -18.34
N LEU A 265 17.50 25.11 -19.28
CA LEU A 265 17.50 24.83 -20.72
C LEU A 265 18.68 25.56 -21.38
N HIS A 266 19.61 24.79 -21.93
CA HIS A 266 20.79 25.31 -22.62
C HIS A 266 20.56 25.29 -24.14
N ALA A 267 20.95 26.38 -24.81
CA ALA A 267 20.99 26.45 -26.28
C ALA A 267 22.20 27.25 -26.74
N THR A 268 22.81 26.80 -27.83
CA THR A 268 23.87 27.54 -28.51
C THR A 268 23.24 28.40 -29.60
N VAL A 269 23.43 29.72 -29.52
CA VAL A 269 22.93 30.68 -30.52
C VAL A 269 24.12 31.36 -31.18
N THR A 270 24.24 31.20 -32.50
CA THR A 270 25.23 31.94 -33.31
C THR A 270 24.68 33.32 -33.64
N ILE A 271 25.33 34.36 -33.11
CA ILE A 271 24.98 35.76 -33.38
C ILE A 271 26.00 36.32 -34.37
N SER A 272 25.55 36.80 -35.53
CA SER A 272 26.41 37.49 -36.49
C SER A 272 26.65 38.94 -36.06
N LEU A 273 27.89 39.43 -36.19
CA LEU A 273 28.29 40.78 -35.77
C LEU A 273 27.93 41.89 -36.78
N VAL A 274 27.25 41.55 -37.88
CA VAL A 274 26.96 42.46 -38.98
C VAL A 274 25.45 42.52 -39.22
N LEU A 275 24.80 43.45 -38.52
CA LEU A 275 23.54 44.06 -38.91
C LEU A 275 23.79 45.57 -38.91
N PRO A 276 24.18 46.20 -40.04
CA PRO A 276 24.01 47.62 -40.17
C PRO A 276 22.52 47.90 -40.02
N PHE A 277 22.14 48.55 -38.93
CA PHE A 277 20.88 49.26 -38.80
C PHE A 277 20.82 50.32 -39.91
N TYR A 278 20.41 49.94 -41.11
CA TYR A 278 19.82 50.89 -42.04
C TYR A 278 18.37 51.04 -41.60
N PHE A 279 18.13 51.98 -40.68
CA PHE A 279 16.83 52.64 -40.63
C PHE A 279 16.76 53.53 -41.88
N PRO A 280 15.91 53.22 -42.89
CA PRO A 280 15.62 54.20 -43.90
C PRO A 280 14.76 55.29 -43.23
N VAL A 281 15.38 56.43 -42.93
CA VAL A 281 14.63 57.66 -42.72
C VAL A 281 14.28 58.18 -44.12
N HIS A 282 13.05 57.92 -44.54
CA HIS A 282 12.37 58.70 -45.57
C HIS A 282 10.91 58.86 -45.19
#